data_AF-A0A7W1Q7J9-F1
#
_entry.id   AF-A0A7W1Q7J9-F1
#
_cell.length_a   1.000
_cell.length_b   1.000
_cell.length_c   1.000
_cell.angle_alpha   90.00
_cell.angle_beta   90.00
_cell.angle_gamma   90.00
#
_symmetry.space_group_name_H-M   'P 1'
#
loop_
_entity.id
_entity.type
_entity.pdbx_description
1 polymer ?
#
loop_
_entity_poly.entity_id
_entity_poly.type
_entity_poly.pdbx_seq_one_letter_code
_entity_poly.pdbx_strand_id
1 'polypeptide(L)'
;SSYAPYVRAMKRICAEESLHLRHGEDLALELVSGSEAQRDLFQDAVNRWWQPIMHFYGPPSNPAKDILLYWRIKTRSNEDLRQEFFTTYVPKLWDVGVSVPDTGLRYDDDRGEWIWSQPDWDEFWRVVRGDGPMTRVRLDRRKAVWDTHAWIREAFAGIPAGV
;
A
#
# COMPACT_ATOMS: atom_id res chain seq x y z
N SER A 1 2.34 -17.06 -4.95
CA SER A 1 2.38 -17.02 -6.42
C SER A 1 2.88 -18.35 -6.97
N SER A 2 2.37 -18.81 -8.10
CA SER A 2 2.81 -20.02 -8.81
C SER A 2 4.12 -19.83 -9.59
N TYR A 3 4.51 -18.59 -9.88
CA TYR A 3 5.72 -18.30 -10.65
C TYR A 3 6.96 -18.16 -9.76
N ALA A 4 7.84 -19.16 -9.80
CA ALA A 4 8.94 -19.31 -8.85
C ALA A 4 9.97 -18.15 -8.84
N PRO A 5 10.37 -17.55 -9.97
CA PRO A 5 11.26 -16.38 -9.96
C PRO A 5 10.68 -15.21 -9.17
N TYR A 6 9.38 -14.93 -9.36
CA TYR A 6 8.68 -13.88 -8.61
C TYR A 6 8.62 -14.20 -7.11
N VAL A 7 8.32 -15.44 -6.73
CA VAL A 7 8.32 -15.86 -5.32
C VAL A 7 9.69 -15.67 -4.66
N ARG A 8 10.78 -16.04 -5.34
CA ARG A 8 12.13 -15.89 -4.79
C ARG A 8 12.53 -14.43 -4.61
N ALA A 9 12.16 -13.56 -5.56
CA ALA A 9 12.37 -12.12 -5.44
C ALA A 9 11.57 -11.52 -4.28
N MET A 10 10.27 -11.84 -4.20
CA MET A 10 9.38 -11.36 -3.13
C MET A 10 9.85 -11.80 -1.74
N LYS A 11 10.36 -13.02 -1.57
CA LYS A 11 10.91 -13.46 -0.27
C LYS A 11 12.02 -12.55 0.25
N ARG A 12 12.90 -12.05 -0.64
CA ARG A 12 13.98 -11.13 -0.26
C ARG A 12 13.43 -9.73 0.02
N ILE A 13 12.59 -9.21 -0.89
CA ILE A 13 11.97 -7.90 -0.74
C ILE A 13 11.14 -7.83 0.55
N CYS A 14 10.25 -8.78 0.82
CA CYS A 14 9.47 -8.81 2.06
C CYS A 14 10.33 -8.82 3.32
N ALA A 15 11.48 -9.50 3.31
CA ALA A 15 12.39 -9.52 4.45
C ALA A 15 12.99 -8.14 4.72
N GLU A 16 13.46 -7.46 3.67
CA GLU A 16 14.00 -6.10 3.76
C GLU A 16 12.92 -5.08 4.12
N GLU A 17 11.77 -5.12 3.46
CA GLU A 17 10.64 -4.21 3.71
C GLU A 17 10.06 -4.36 5.13
N SER A 18 10.18 -5.54 5.76
CA SER A 18 9.75 -5.74 7.15
C SER A 18 10.52 -4.85 8.15
N LEU A 19 11.75 -4.44 7.81
CA LEU A 19 12.52 -3.50 8.61
C LEU A 19 11.93 -2.09 8.49
N HIS A 20 11.61 -1.66 7.28
CA HIS A 20 11.03 -0.35 7.02
C HIS A 20 9.63 -0.21 7.62
N LEU A 21 8.82 -1.27 7.55
CA LEU A 21 7.51 -1.30 8.21
C LEU A 21 7.62 -1.14 9.72
N ARG A 22 8.51 -1.90 10.38
CA ARG A 22 8.74 -1.77 11.83
C ARG A 22 9.24 -0.39 12.22
N HIS A 23 10.18 0.17 11.45
CA HIS A 23 10.64 1.53 11.69
C HIS A 23 9.52 2.56 11.56
N GLY A 24 8.60 2.39 10.60
CA GLY A 24 7.41 3.23 10.48
C GLY A 24 6.46 3.09 11.67
N GLU A 25 6.29 1.87 12.20
CA GLU A 25 5.51 1.64 13.44
C GLU A 25 6.14 2.34 14.65
N ASP A 26 7.47 2.26 14.80
CA ASP A 26 8.19 2.96 15.88
C ASP A 26 8.00 4.48 15.79
N LEU A 27 8.14 5.07 14.59
CA LEU A 27 7.89 6.50 14.39
C LEU A 27 6.45 6.90 14.70
N ALA A 28 5.48 6.05 14.37
CA ALA A 28 4.08 6.29 14.71
C ALA A 28 3.88 6.25 16.23
N LEU A 29 4.49 5.29 16.93
CA LEU A 29 4.45 5.16 18.39
C LEU A 29 5.06 6.39 19.08
N GLU A 30 6.18 6.90 18.58
CA GLU A 30 6.81 8.14 19.09
C GLU A 30 5.87 9.34 18.95
N LEU A 31 5.15 9.46 17.82
CA LEU A 31 4.20 10.56 17.62
C LEU A 31 2.98 10.48 18.55
N VAL A 32 2.36 9.30 18.66
CA VAL A 32 1.16 9.12 19.49
C VAL A 32 1.46 9.18 20.99
N SER A 33 2.70 8.86 21.39
CA SER A 33 3.17 8.96 22.78
C SER A 33 3.72 10.33 23.15
N GLY A 34 3.79 11.26 22.19
CA GLY A 34 4.33 12.59 22.36
C GLY A 34 3.31 13.62 22.85
N SER A 35 3.50 14.86 22.40
CA SER A 35 2.58 15.97 22.65
C SER A 35 1.24 15.79 21.91
N GLU A 36 0.22 16.52 22.37
CA GLU A 36 -1.09 16.59 21.70
C GLU A 36 -0.94 16.96 20.21
N ALA A 37 -0.09 17.94 19.88
CA ALA A 37 0.17 18.34 18.50
C ALA A 37 0.79 17.21 17.65
N GLN A 38 1.63 16.34 18.24
CA GLN A 38 2.20 15.18 17.53
C GLN A 38 1.16 14.08 17.31
N ARG A 39 0.28 13.86 18.30
CA ARG A 39 -0.83 12.93 18.18
C ARG A 39 -1.82 13.39 17.11
N ASP A 40 -2.15 14.68 17.09
CA ASP A 40 -3.02 15.27 16.06
C ASP A 40 -2.42 15.17 14.67
N LEU A 41 -1.10 15.38 14.54
CA LEU A 41 -0.39 15.19 13.28
C LEU A 41 -0.52 13.76 12.75
N PHE A 42 -0.40 12.76 13.62
CA PHE A 42 -0.58 11.36 13.24
C PHE A 42 -2.03 11.04 12.91
N GLN A 43 -2.99 11.53 13.70
CA GLN A 43 -4.42 11.36 13.42
C GLN A 43 -4.82 11.97 12.07
N ASP A 44 -4.34 13.16 11.74
CA ASP A 44 -4.55 13.79 10.42
C ASP A 44 -3.93 12.94 9.29
N ALA A 45 -2.76 12.35 9.51
CA ALA A 45 -2.17 11.43 8.55
C ALA A 45 -3.04 10.19 8.32
N VAL A 46 -3.56 9.56 9.38
CA VAL A 46 -4.49 8.42 9.27
C VAL A 46 -5.75 8.85 8.50
N ASN A 47 -6.31 10.02 8.80
CA ASN A 47 -7.49 10.54 8.11
C ASN A 47 -7.29 10.67 6.61
N ARG A 48 -6.15 11.23 6.18
CA ARG A 48 -5.82 11.42 4.76
C ARG A 48 -5.46 10.12 4.05
N TRP A 49 -4.79 9.19 4.73
CA TRP A 49 -4.26 7.97 4.09
C TRP A 49 -5.22 6.78 4.11
N TRP A 50 -6.32 6.83 4.87
CA TRP A 50 -7.27 5.72 4.98
C TRP A 50 -7.86 5.29 3.61
N GLN A 51 -8.45 6.20 2.86
CA GLN A 51 -9.00 5.86 1.54
C GLN A 51 -7.91 5.38 0.55
N PRO A 52 -6.76 6.06 0.42
CA PRO A 52 -5.65 5.56 -0.39
C PRO A 52 -5.19 4.14 -0.04
N ILE A 53 -5.14 3.77 1.25
CA ILE A 53 -4.77 2.40 1.64
C ILE A 53 -5.87 1.39 1.29
N MET A 54 -7.15 1.79 1.30
CA MET A 54 -8.24 0.94 0.79
C MET A 54 -8.15 0.72 -0.72
N HIS A 55 -7.74 1.74 -1.46
CA HIS A 55 -7.45 1.66 -2.90
C HIS A 55 -6.21 0.80 -3.22
N PHE A 56 -5.20 0.78 -2.35
CA PHE A 56 -3.94 0.06 -2.55
C PHE A 56 -4.14 -1.42 -2.87
N TYR A 57 -5.11 -2.07 -2.22
CA TYR A 57 -5.41 -3.49 -2.45
C TYR A 57 -6.13 -3.78 -3.79
N GLY A 58 -6.59 -2.76 -4.51
CA GLY A 58 -7.25 -2.89 -5.82
C GLY A 58 -8.75 -3.17 -5.75
N PRO A 59 -9.52 -2.98 -6.84
CA PRO A 59 -10.99 -3.02 -6.81
C PRO A 59 -11.55 -4.39 -6.37
N PRO A 60 -12.85 -4.52 -6.09
CA PRO A 60 -13.43 -5.77 -5.64
C PRO A 60 -13.07 -6.95 -6.54
N SER A 61 -12.54 -8.04 -5.98
CA SER A 61 -12.18 -9.21 -6.79
C SER A 61 -13.44 -9.89 -7.31
N ASN A 62 -13.38 -10.37 -8.56
CA ASN A 62 -14.37 -11.33 -9.07
C ASN A 62 -13.68 -12.68 -9.31
N PRO A 63 -13.71 -13.62 -8.35
CA PRO A 63 -12.98 -14.89 -8.46
C PRO A 63 -13.31 -15.68 -9.72
N ALA A 64 -14.54 -15.60 -10.22
CA ALA A 64 -14.97 -16.29 -11.44
C ALA A 64 -14.34 -15.71 -12.73
N LYS A 65 -13.80 -14.49 -12.66
CA LYS A 65 -13.18 -13.78 -13.79
C LYS A 65 -11.72 -13.40 -13.55
N ASP A 66 -11.19 -13.61 -12.35
CA ASP A 66 -9.81 -13.27 -11.97
C ASP A 66 -8.85 -14.39 -12.39
N ILE A 67 -8.28 -14.23 -13.59
CA ILE A 67 -7.34 -15.19 -14.17
C ILE A 67 -6.04 -15.31 -13.34
N LEU A 68 -5.68 -14.27 -12.58
CA LEU A 68 -4.49 -14.28 -11.72
C LEU A 68 -4.69 -15.16 -10.50
N LEU A 69 -5.91 -15.20 -9.95
CA LEU A 69 -6.30 -16.17 -8.93
C LEU A 69 -6.34 -17.59 -9.49
N TYR A 70 -6.95 -17.79 -10.67
CA TYR A 70 -7.00 -19.10 -11.33
C TYR A 70 -5.60 -19.70 -11.55
N TRP A 71 -4.68 -18.92 -12.12
CA TRP A 71 -3.29 -19.36 -12.32
C TRP A 71 -2.43 -19.27 -11.04
N ARG A 72 -3.00 -18.85 -9.91
CA ARG A 72 -2.33 -18.67 -8.63
C ARG A 72 -1.13 -17.72 -8.69
N ILE A 73 -1.12 -16.78 -9.64
CA ILE A 73 -0.15 -15.67 -9.66
C ILE A 73 -0.41 -14.79 -8.43
N LYS A 74 -1.67 -14.43 -8.22
CA LYS A 74 -2.25 -13.93 -6.96
C LYS A 74 -2.83 -15.13 -6.20
N THR A 75 -2.62 -15.21 -4.88
CA THR A 75 -3.05 -16.38 -4.07
C THR A 75 -4.20 -16.08 -3.11
N ARG A 76 -4.51 -14.80 -2.90
CA ARG A 76 -5.55 -14.30 -1.98
C ARG A 76 -6.30 -13.19 -2.69
N SER A 77 -7.60 -13.04 -2.45
CA SER A 77 -8.41 -11.97 -3.01
C SER A 77 -7.95 -10.59 -2.51
N ASN A 78 -8.38 -9.51 -3.15
CA ASN A 78 -8.11 -8.14 -2.68
C ASN A 78 -8.81 -7.90 -1.33
N GLU A 79 -9.94 -8.56 -1.10
CA GLU A 79 -10.72 -8.52 0.13
C GLU A 79 -9.98 -9.24 1.26
N ASP A 80 -9.42 -10.42 1.01
CA ASP A 80 -8.64 -11.17 1.99
C ASP A 80 -7.46 -10.34 2.51
N LEU A 81 -6.78 -9.62 1.61
CA LEU A 81 -5.65 -8.76 1.95
C LEU A 81 -6.08 -7.53 2.78
N ARG A 82 -7.28 -6.98 2.53
CA ARG A 82 -7.86 -5.92 3.38
C ARG A 82 -8.23 -6.44 4.75
N GLN A 83 -8.85 -7.62 4.82
CA GLN A 83 -9.20 -8.24 6.10
C GLN A 83 -7.96 -8.48 6.96
N GLU A 84 -6.86 -8.95 6.36
CA GLU A 84 -5.57 -9.11 7.03
C GLU A 84 -5.02 -7.76 7.54
N PHE A 85 -5.11 -6.71 6.72
CA PHE A 85 -4.72 -5.35 7.12
C PHE A 85 -5.54 -4.85 8.31
N PHE A 86 -6.87 -4.95 8.25
CA PHE A 86 -7.74 -4.51 9.34
C PHE A 86 -7.47 -5.27 10.62
N THR A 87 -7.37 -6.59 10.54
CA THR A 87 -7.06 -7.46 11.69
C THR A 87 -5.73 -7.09 12.32
N THR A 88 -4.75 -6.66 11.52
CA THR A 88 -3.42 -6.29 12.02
C THR A 88 -3.40 -4.88 12.62
N TYR A 89 -4.02 -3.90 11.96
CA TYR A 89 -3.75 -2.49 12.23
C TYR A 89 -4.89 -1.74 12.91
N VAL A 90 -6.15 -2.14 12.73
CA VAL A 90 -7.27 -1.45 13.38
C VAL A 90 -7.19 -1.58 14.91
N PRO A 91 -6.97 -2.79 15.49
CA PRO A 91 -6.77 -2.91 16.93
C PRO A 91 -5.57 -2.08 17.43
N LYS A 92 -4.44 -2.12 16.72
CA LYS A 92 -3.23 -1.35 17.08
C LYS A 92 -3.51 0.16 17.14
N LEU A 93 -4.26 0.71 16.18
CA LEU A 93 -4.63 2.12 16.16
C LEU A 93 -5.54 2.47 17.34
N TRP A 94 -6.54 1.63 17.62
CA TRP A 94 -7.47 1.83 18.72
C TRP A 94 -6.78 1.73 20.09
N ASP A 95 -5.83 0.81 20.26
CA ASP A 95 -5.05 0.64 21.50
C ASP A 95 -4.27 1.90 21.88
N VAL A 96 -3.84 2.70 20.89
CA VAL A 96 -3.15 3.99 21.10
C VAL A 96 -4.09 5.20 20.98
N GLY A 97 -5.40 4.98 20.97
CA GLY A 97 -6.41 6.04 20.94
C GLY A 97 -6.44 6.84 19.63
N VAL A 98 -6.06 6.22 18.51
CA VAL A 98 -6.16 6.78 17.17
C VAL A 98 -7.43 6.25 16.50
N SER A 99 -8.28 7.16 16.07
CA SER A 99 -9.52 6.84 15.37
C SER A 99 -9.28 6.54 13.89
N VAL A 100 -10.15 5.70 13.32
CA VAL A 100 -10.18 5.40 11.89
C VAL A 100 -11.33 6.17 11.25
N PRO A 101 -11.14 6.88 10.11
CA PRO A 101 -12.18 7.68 9.46
C PRO A 101 -13.17 6.82 8.65
N ASP A 102 -13.73 5.78 9.28
CA ASP A 102 -14.76 4.91 8.69
C ASP A 102 -15.79 4.54 9.75
N THR A 103 -16.97 5.18 9.69
CA THR A 103 -18.07 4.93 10.63
C THR A 103 -18.71 3.55 10.47
N GLY A 104 -18.51 2.89 9.33
CA GLY A 104 -18.99 1.54 9.07
C GLY A 104 -18.03 0.45 9.55
N LEU A 105 -16.82 0.82 9.98
CA LEU A 105 -15.79 -0.13 10.36
C LEU A 105 -16.11 -0.79 11.71
N ARG A 106 -16.30 -2.11 11.68
CA ARG A 106 -16.48 -2.93 12.88
C ARG A 106 -16.09 -4.38 12.60
N TYR A 107 -15.68 -5.10 13.63
CA TYR A 107 -15.55 -6.55 13.55
C TYR A 107 -16.92 -7.21 13.76
N ASP A 108 -17.22 -8.25 12.97
CA ASP A 108 -18.43 -9.04 13.08
C ASP A 108 -18.08 -10.44 13.59
N ASP A 109 -18.33 -10.69 14.89
CA ASP A 109 -17.95 -11.93 15.56
C ASP A 109 -18.63 -13.17 14.97
N ASP A 110 -19.87 -13.05 14.49
CA ASP A 110 -20.62 -14.16 13.90
C ASP A 110 -20.01 -14.61 12.57
N ARG A 111 -19.46 -13.66 11.80
CA ARG A 111 -18.83 -13.92 10.49
C ARG A 111 -17.33 -14.13 10.58
N GLY A 112 -16.69 -13.69 11.66
CA GLY A 112 -15.23 -13.70 11.80
C GLY A 112 -14.53 -12.75 10.84
N GLU A 113 -15.18 -11.63 10.48
CA GLU A 113 -14.72 -10.72 9.43
C GLU A 113 -14.97 -9.26 9.81
N TRP A 114 -14.14 -8.34 9.30
CA TRP A 114 -14.43 -6.91 9.39
C TRP A 114 -15.49 -6.53 8.37
N ILE A 115 -16.37 -5.62 8.79
CA ILE A 115 -17.29 -4.86 7.95
C ILE A 115 -16.73 -3.45 7.87
N TRP A 116 -16.72 -2.86 6.67
CA TRP A 116 -16.15 -1.54 6.40
C TRP A 116 -16.91 -0.83 5.28
N SER A 117 -16.76 0.49 5.19
CA SER A 117 -17.39 1.28 4.13
C SER A 117 -16.60 1.16 2.82
N GLN A 118 -17.32 1.07 1.69
CA GLN A 118 -16.66 1.04 0.39
C GLN A 118 -15.99 2.39 0.08
N PRO A 119 -14.73 2.41 -0.40
CA PRO A 119 -14.05 3.65 -0.76
C PRO A 119 -14.60 4.22 -2.08
N ASP A 120 -14.22 5.46 -2.43
CA ASP A 120 -14.58 6.08 -3.71
C ASP A 120 -13.86 5.36 -4.89
N TRP A 121 -14.53 4.36 -5.47
CA TRP A 121 -14.02 3.65 -6.64
C TRP A 121 -13.89 4.51 -7.91
N ASP A 122 -14.64 5.62 -8.02
CA ASP A 122 -14.45 6.54 -9.14
C ASP A 122 -13.13 7.30 -8.98
N GLU A 123 -12.77 7.69 -7.75
CA GLU A 123 -11.44 8.23 -7.44
C GLU A 123 -10.34 7.23 -7.76
N PHE A 124 -10.49 5.98 -7.33
CA PHE A 124 -9.54 4.92 -7.67
C PHE A 124 -9.23 4.89 -9.17
N TRP A 125 -10.27 4.86 -10.00
CA TRP A 125 -10.09 4.78 -11.44
C TRP A 125 -9.56 6.08 -12.07
N ARG A 126 -9.89 7.27 -11.52
CA ARG A 126 -9.24 8.54 -11.92
C ARG A 126 -7.73 8.47 -11.68
N VAL A 127 -7.32 8.05 -10.47
CA VAL A 127 -5.90 7.94 -10.09
C VAL A 127 -5.17 6.92 -10.96
N VAL A 128 -5.74 5.74 -11.19
CA VAL A 128 -5.14 4.68 -12.04
C VAL A 128 -4.94 5.14 -13.49
N ARG A 129 -5.88 5.93 -14.03
CA ARG A 129 -5.75 6.53 -15.38
C ARG A 129 -4.74 7.68 -15.44
N GLY A 130 -4.14 8.03 -14.31
CA GLY A 130 -3.11 9.03 -14.22
C GLY A 130 -3.59 10.43 -13.86
N ASP A 131 -4.83 10.57 -13.42
CA ASP A 131 -5.43 11.82 -12.96
C ASP A 131 -5.53 11.85 -11.42
N GLY A 132 -4.40 11.58 -10.78
CA GLY A 132 -4.25 11.61 -9.32
C GLY A 132 -3.52 12.87 -8.86
N PRO A 133 -3.63 13.23 -7.56
CA PRO A 133 -3.18 14.53 -7.04
C PRO A 133 -1.68 14.80 -7.28
N MET A 134 -0.85 13.74 -7.31
CA MET A 134 0.59 13.84 -7.52
C MET A 134 1.06 13.16 -8.81
N THR A 135 0.17 12.69 -9.68
CA THR A 135 0.57 11.88 -10.84
C THR A 135 1.48 12.66 -11.78
N ARG A 136 1.07 13.87 -12.17
CA ARG A 136 1.85 14.71 -13.08
C ARG A 136 3.24 14.99 -12.52
N VAL A 137 3.32 15.42 -11.26
CA VAL A 137 4.58 15.70 -10.55
C VAL A 137 5.49 14.47 -10.52
N ARG A 138 4.96 13.29 -10.22
CA ARG A 138 5.77 12.04 -10.16
C ARG A 138 6.30 11.63 -11.53
N LEU A 139 5.47 11.67 -12.57
CA LEU A 139 5.87 11.31 -13.93
C LEU A 139 6.88 12.31 -14.50
N ASP A 140 6.63 13.61 -14.35
CA ASP A 140 7.53 14.67 -14.81
C ASP A 140 8.89 14.55 -14.11
N ARG A 141 8.91 14.30 -12.79
CA ARG A 141 10.16 14.08 -12.06
C ARG A 141 10.91 12.84 -12.57
N ARG A 142 10.21 11.73 -12.81
CA ARG A 142 10.85 10.51 -13.32
C ARG A 142 11.43 10.73 -14.72
N LYS A 143 10.69 11.41 -15.60
CA LYS A 143 11.14 11.80 -16.93
C LYS A 143 12.34 12.73 -16.86
N ALA A 144 12.29 13.78 -16.06
CA ALA A 144 13.39 14.71 -15.88
C ALA A 144 14.66 14.00 -15.36
N VAL A 145 14.55 13.12 -14.36
CA VAL A 145 15.70 12.34 -13.87
C VAL A 145 16.24 11.43 -14.98
N TRP A 146 15.38 10.80 -15.77
CA TRP A 146 15.80 9.97 -16.89
C TRP A 146 16.54 10.77 -17.96
N ASP A 147 16.00 11.91 -18.38
CA ASP A 147 16.53 12.74 -19.45
C ASP A 147 17.85 13.42 -19.02
N THR A 148 17.90 14.00 -17.81
CA THR A 148 19.10 14.65 -17.28
C THR A 148 20.30 13.70 -17.17
N HIS A 149 20.06 12.41 -16.88
CA HIS A 149 21.12 11.41 -16.73
C HIS A 149 21.30 10.54 -17.98
N ALA A 150 20.80 10.98 -19.15
CA ALA A 150 20.97 10.25 -20.41
C ALA A 150 22.43 10.00 -20.76
N TRP A 151 23.28 11.02 -20.60
CA TRP A 151 24.71 10.95 -20.90
C TRP A 151 25.44 9.83 -20.12
N ILE A 152 25.02 9.52 -18.89
CA ILE A 152 25.61 8.41 -18.12
C ILE A 152 25.29 7.10 -18.83
N ARG A 153 24.01 6.88 -19.16
CA ARG A 153 23.60 5.64 -19.86
C ARG A 153 24.31 5.51 -21.20
N GLU A 154 24.48 6.61 -21.92
CA GLU A 154 25.20 6.66 -23.19
C GLU A 154 26.69 6.33 -23.02
N ALA A 155 27.36 6.91 -22.01
CA ALA A 155 28.76 6.62 -21.73
C ALA A 155 29.01 5.14 -21.37
N PHE A 156 28.06 4.50 -20.69
CA PHE A 156 28.15 3.09 -20.30
C PHE A 156 27.57 2.10 -21.34
N ALA A 157 26.87 2.56 -22.38
CA ALA A 157 26.18 1.68 -23.34
C ALA A 157 27.11 0.73 -24.10
N GLY A 158 28.38 1.11 -24.28
CA GLY A 158 29.41 0.31 -24.95
C GLY A 158 30.28 -0.53 -24.02
N ILE A 159 30.10 -0.44 -22.70
CA ILE A 159 30.88 -1.21 -21.73
C ILE A 159 30.20 -2.56 -21.53
N PRO A 160 30.87 -3.69 -21.82
CA PRO A 160 30.31 -5.01 -21.54
C PRO A 160 29.93 -5.14 -20.07
N ALA A 161 28.77 -5.71 -19.78
CA ALA A 161 28.42 -6.05 -18.40
C ALA A 161 29.49 -6.99 -17.84
N GLY A 162 30.04 -6.67 -16.66
CA GLY A 162 30.97 -7.55 -15.96
C GLY A 162 30.33 -8.92 -15.74
N VAL A 163 31.06 -9.98 -16.10
CA VAL A 163 30.69 -11.38 -15.87
C VAL A 163 30.73 -11.70 -14.38
#